data_AF-A0A2M6XBB8-F1
#
_entry.id   AF-A0A2M6XBB8-F1
#
_cell.length_a   1.000
_cell.length_b   1.000
_cell.length_c   1.000
_cell.angle_alpha   90.00
_cell.angle_beta   90.00
_cell.angle_gamma   90.00
#
_symmetry.space_group_name_H-M   'P 1'
#
loop_
_entity.id
_entity.type
_entity.pdbx_description
1 polymer ?
#
loop_
_entity_poly.entity_id
_entity_poly.type
_entity_poly.pdbx_seq_one_letter_code
_entity_poly.pdbx_strand_id
1 'polypeptide(L)'
;LDSGIPFELRTTVVPGIHDQTVLREMGQQLAKLIGVNQVNRVNRASGSSEVTRVLKPTWYWQNFQPGHCLDPQFDNHKPYSAAVLDDFLKTVKRCYSQIELRKY
;
A
#
# COMPACT_ATOMS: atom_id res chain seq x y z
N LEU A 1 -12.89 7.48 -2.73
CA LEU A 1 -11.88 7.52 -3.83
C LEU A 1 -12.34 8.43 -4.96
N ASP A 2 -13.29 9.33 -4.67
CA ASP A 2 -14.21 9.89 -5.66
C ASP A 2 -13.89 11.35 -5.99
N SER A 3 -12.86 11.92 -5.34
CA SER A 3 -12.39 13.28 -5.60
C SER A 3 -11.66 13.42 -6.94
N GLY A 4 -11.26 12.31 -7.58
CA GLY A 4 -10.43 12.33 -8.79
C GLY A 4 -9.01 12.86 -8.55
N ILE A 5 -8.67 13.20 -7.30
CA ILE A 5 -7.35 13.74 -6.93
C ILE A 5 -6.38 12.56 -6.83
N PRO A 6 -5.23 12.60 -7.54
CA PRO A 6 -4.17 11.62 -7.37
C PRO A 6 -3.68 11.62 -5.92
N PHE A 7 -3.49 10.43 -5.35
CA PHE A 7 -2.93 10.29 -4.02
C PHE A 7 -2.04 9.04 -3.96
N GLU A 8 -1.29 8.93 -2.87
CA GLU A 8 -0.42 7.79 -2.58
C GLU A 8 -0.72 7.26 -1.18
N LEU A 9 -0.36 6.00 -0.96
CA LEU A 9 -0.42 5.35 0.34
C LEU A 9 0.99 5.19 0.87
N ARG A 10 1.19 5.42 2.17
CA ARG A 10 2.48 5.21 2.84
C ARG A 10 2.30 4.28 4.02
N THR A 11 3.21 3.33 4.16
CA THR A 11 3.25 2.42 5.31
C THR A 11 4.68 2.28 5.80
N THR A 12 4.89 2.52 7.09
CA THR A 12 6.13 2.12 7.76
C THR A 12 6.01 0.64 8.14
N VAL A 13 6.87 -0.19 7.57
CA VAL A 13 6.89 -1.63 7.83
C VAL A 13 7.68 -1.90 9.10
N VAL A 14 6.95 -2.17 10.18
CA VAL A 14 7.49 -2.38 11.53
C VAL A 14 7.60 -3.87 11.86
N PRO A 15 8.79 -4.39 12.18
CA PRO A 15 8.98 -5.76 12.65
C PRO A 15 8.15 -6.07 13.89
N GLY A 16 7.46 -7.21 13.90
CA GLY A 16 6.56 -7.62 14.99
C GLY A 16 5.13 -7.09 14.86
N ILE A 17 4.89 -6.09 14.01
CA ILE A 17 3.54 -5.65 13.60
C ILE A 17 3.21 -6.19 12.22
N HIS A 18 4.17 -6.09 11.29
CA HIS A 18 3.99 -6.47 9.91
C HIS A 18 4.91 -7.65 9.58
N ASP A 19 4.35 -8.69 8.99
CA ASP A 19 5.07 -9.76 8.33
C ASP A 19 4.59 -9.91 6.88
N GLN A 20 5.16 -10.86 6.15
CA GLN A 20 4.79 -11.13 4.76
C GLN A 20 3.30 -11.46 4.58
N THR A 21 2.70 -12.19 5.54
CA THR A 21 1.31 -12.63 5.47
C THR A 21 0.38 -11.42 5.62
N VAL A 22 0.60 -10.62 6.65
CA VAL A 22 -0.15 -9.39 6.92
C VAL A 22 -0.05 -8.43 5.72
N LEU A 23 1.17 -8.21 5.21
CA LEU A 23 1.39 -7.30 4.08
C LEU A 23 0.71 -7.79 2.79
N ARG A 24 0.68 -9.11 2.56
CA ARG A 24 -0.05 -9.72 1.44
C ARG A 24 -1.56 -9.52 1.58
N GLU A 25 -2.10 -9.72 2.77
CA GLU A 25 -3.53 -9.51 3.05
C GLU A 25 -3.91 -8.04 2.85
N MET A 26 -3.10 -7.10 3.36
CA MET A 26 -3.27 -5.67 3.09
C MET A 26 -3.27 -5.37 1.59
N GLY A 27 -2.35 -5.97 0.82
CA GLY A 27 -2.31 -5.83 -0.64
C GLY A 27 -3.56 -6.36 -1.34
N GLN A 28 -4.10 -7.50 -0.90
CA GLN A 28 -5.36 -8.06 -1.41
C GLN A 28 -6.56 -7.18 -1.09
N GLN A 29 -6.64 -6.68 0.15
CA GLN A 29 -7.70 -5.76 0.58
C GLN A 29 -7.65 -4.47 -0.23
N LEU A 30 -6.46 -3.90 -0.43
CA LEU A 30 -6.26 -2.69 -1.22
C LEU A 30 -6.65 -2.91 -2.69
N ALA A 31 -6.24 -4.02 -3.29
CA ALA A 31 -6.64 -4.40 -4.64
C ALA A 31 -8.16 -4.52 -4.78
N LYS A 32 -8.84 -5.12 -3.79
CA LYS A 32 -10.30 -5.22 -3.75
C LYS A 32 -10.95 -3.84 -3.62
N LEU A 33 -10.50 -2.99 -2.70
CA LEU A 33 -11.07 -1.65 -2.50
C LEU A 33 -10.94 -0.78 -3.75
N ILE A 34 -9.82 -0.85 -4.46
CA ILE A 34 -9.61 -0.10 -5.70
C ILE A 34 -10.37 -0.75 -6.88
N GLY A 35 -10.38 -2.08 -6.99
CA GLY A 35 -11.04 -2.80 -8.08
C GLY A 35 -12.56 -2.77 -8.02
N VAL A 36 -13.17 -2.86 -6.83
CA VAL A 36 -14.63 -2.77 -6.63
C VAL A 36 -15.16 -1.40 -7.07
N ASN A 37 -14.37 -0.34 -6.91
CA ASN A 37 -14.75 1.01 -7.32
C ASN A 37 -14.69 1.24 -8.84
N GLN A 38 -14.09 0.33 -9.61
CA GLN A 38 -14.11 0.42 -11.08
C GLN A 38 -15.39 -0.15 -11.67
N VAL A 39 -15.91 -1.25 -11.12
CA VAL A 39 -17.09 -1.95 -11.68
C VAL A 39 -18.40 -1.20 -11.40
N ASN A 40 -18.52 -0.55 -10.25
CA ASN A 40 -19.76 0.14 -9.86
C ASN A 40 -20.03 1.46 -10.62
N ARG A 41 -19.06 1.98 -11.38
CA ARG A 41 -19.20 3.25 -12.13
C ARG A 41 -19.87 3.12 -13.49
N VAL A 42 -20.03 1.91 -14.03
CA VAL A 42 -20.66 1.72 -15.36
C VAL A 42 -22.18 1.99 -15.33
N ASN A 43 -22.82 1.99 -14.16
CA ASN A 43 -24.30 1.92 -14.07
C ASN A 43 -25.02 3.16 -13.52
N ARG A 44 -24.35 4.26 -13.16
CA ARG A 44 -25.03 5.41 -12.53
C ARG A 44 -24.42 6.75 -12.92
N ALA A 45 -24.74 7.25 -14.11
CA ALA A 45 -25.00 8.67 -14.42
C ALA A 45 -24.87 8.94 -15.93
N SER A 46 -26.01 9.18 -16.57
CA SER A 46 -26.23 10.28 -17.52
C SER A 46 -25.05 10.75 -18.40
N GLY A 47 -25.12 10.42 -19.71
CA GLY A 47 -25.05 11.37 -20.83
C GLY A 47 -23.78 12.19 -21.11
N SER A 48 -22.79 12.24 -20.23
CA SER A 48 -21.50 12.90 -20.50
C SER A 48 -20.35 11.96 -20.16
N SER A 49 -19.71 11.44 -21.21
CA SER A 49 -18.56 10.55 -21.15
C SER A 49 -17.30 11.25 -20.63
N GLU A 50 -17.26 11.59 -19.33
CA GLU A 50 -15.99 11.86 -18.67
C GLU A 50 -15.53 10.57 -17.98
N VAL A 51 -14.67 9.83 -18.68
CA VAL A 51 -14.00 8.64 -18.13
C VAL A 51 -13.08 9.12 -17.02
N THR A 52 -13.57 9.22 -15.80
CA THR A 52 -12.71 9.45 -14.64
C THR A 52 -11.86 8.20 -14.45
N ARG A 53 -10.67 8.19 -15.04
CA ARG A 53 -9.67 7.13 -14.82
C ARG A 53 -9.35 7.16 -13.32
N VAL A 54 -9.85 6.17 -12.59
CA VAL A 54 -9.47 5.98 -11.19
C VAL A 54 -7.98 5.61 -11.21
N LEU A 55 -7.13 6.56 -10.87
CA LEU A 55 -5.70 6.34 -10.76
C LEU A 55 -5.48 5.35 -9.62
N LYS A 56 -4.82 4.24 -9.92
CA LYS A 56 -4.38 3.28 -8.91
C LYS A 56 -3.24 3.95 -8.13
N PRO A 57 -3.41 4.26 -6.83
CA PRO A 57 -2.40 4.99 -6.07
C PRO A 57 -1.13 4.15 -5.93
N THR A 58 0.02 4.80 -5.95
CA THR A 58 1.27 4.13 -5.57
C THR A 58 1.27 3.89 -4.07
N TRP A 59 1.64 2.68 -3.65
CA TRP A 59 1.83 2.33 -2.26
C TRP A 59 3.32 2.27 -1.94
N TYR A 60 3.78 3.24 -1.15
CA TYR A 60 5.17 3.33 -0.72
C TYR A 60 5.36 2.68 0.64
N TRP A 61 6.30 1.74 0.70
CA TRP A 61 6.78 1.16 1.95
C TRP A 61 8.07 1.82 2.40
N GLN A 62 8.11 2.16 3.68
CA GLN A 62 9.27 2.68 4.38
C GLN A 62 9.71 1.67 5.42
N ASN A 63 11.00 1.38 5.50
CA ASN A 63 11.52 0.54 6.57
C ASN A 63 11.42 1.29 7.92
N PHE A 64 11.11 0.56 8.98
CA PHE A 64 11.14 1.10 10.33
C PHE A 64 12.54 1.61 10.71
N GLN A 65 12.60 2.71 11.46
CA GLN A 65 13.83 3.29 11.99
C GLN A 65 13.70 3.44 13.52
N PRO A 66 14.36 2.59 14.32
CA PRO A 66 14.35 2.70 15.78
C PRO A 66 14.99 4.02 16.23
N GLY A 67 14.55 4.55 17.38
CA GLY A 67 15.01 5.84 17.91
C GLY A 67 14.23 7.07 17.42
N HIS A 68 13.29 6.89 16.48
CA HIS A 68 12.34 7.91 16.06
C HIS A 68 10.88 7.51 16.35
N CYS A 69 10.67 6.57 17.28
CA CYS A 69 9.34 6.15 17.71
C CYS A 69 8.93 6.88 19.00
N LEU A 70 7.64 7.20 19.13
CA LEU A 70 7.08 7.76 20.38
C LEU A 70 6.92 6.70 21.46
N ASP A 71 6.81 5.43 21.07
CA ASP A 71 6.60 4.31 21.96
C ASP A 71 7.92 3.55 22.18
N PRO A 72 8.48 3.58 23.40
CA PRO A 72 9.77 2.98 23.72
C PRO A 72 9.84 1.47 23.47
N GLN A 73 8.69 0.77 23.41
CA GLN A 73 8.69 -0.67 23.15
C GLN A 73 9.33 -1.01 21.79
N PHE A 74 9.30 -0.08 20.83
CA PHE A 74 9.87 -0.27 19.50
C PHE A 74 11.33 0.15 19.36
N ASP A 75 11.97 0.72 20.40
CA ASP A 75 13.36 1.20 20.31
C ASP A 75 14.36 0.06 20.07
N ASN A 76 14.03 -1.14 20.54
CA ASN A 76 14.88 -2.32 20.38
C ASN A 76 14.50 -3.18 19.16
N HIS A 77 13.48 -2.78 18.38
CA HIS A 77 13.09 -3.54 17.20
C HIS A 77 14.08 -3.32 16.06
N LYS A 78 14.79 -4.39 15.70
CA LYS A 78 15.72 -4.38 14.57
C LYS A 78 14.93 -4.27 13.25
N PRO A 79 15.17 -3.24 12.42
CA PRO A 79 14.54 -3.11 11.10
C PRO A 79 14.75 -4.36 10.23
N TYR A 80 13.82 -4.59 9.31
CA TYR A 80 14.02 -5.63 8.31
C TYR A 80 15.25 -5.32 7.45
N SER A 81 15.98 -6.37 7.06
CA SER A 81 17.04 -6.22 6.06
C SER A 81 16.43 -5.90 4.69
N ALA A 82 17.22 -5.27 3.80
CA ALA A 82 16.78 -4.98 2.44
C ALA A 82 16.30 -6.25 1.71
N ALA A 83 17.02 -7.38 1.87
CA ALA A 83 16.65 -8.65 1.26
C ALA A 83 15.29 -9.18 1.72
N VAL A 84 14.95 -9.01 3.01
CA VAL A 84 13.64 -9.42 3.55
C VAL A 84 12.53 -8.53 3.01
N LEU A 85 12.75 -7.21 2.98
CA LEU A 85 11.77 -6.27 2.42
C LEU A 85 11.54 -6.49 0.92
N ASP A 86 12.60 -6.81 0.17
CA ASP A 86 12.48 -7.15 -1.25
C ASP A 86 11.65 -8.42 -1.47
N ASP A 87 11.78 -9.42 -0.60
CA ASP A 87 10.96 -10.63 -0.67
C ASP A 87 9.48 -10.35 -0.36
N PHE A 88 9.21 -9.54 0.66
CA PHE A 88 7.86 -9.07 0.96
C PHE A 88 7.28 -8.30 -0.23
N LEU A 89 8.05 -7.37 -0.81
CA LEU A 89 7.64 -6.58 -1.96
C LEU A 89 7.31 -7.47 -3.17
N LYS A 90 8.15 -8.47 -3.47
CA LYS A 90 7.90 -9.45 -4.55
C LYS A 90 6.61 -10.21 -4.32
N THR A 91 6.32 -10.59 -3.08
CA THR A 91 5.09 -11.31 -2.71
C THR A 91 3.86 -10.44 -2.94
N VAL A 92 3.89 -9.20 -2.42
CA VAL A 92 2.73 -8.30 -2.50
C VAL A 92 2.51 -7.77 -3.92
N LYS A 93 3.56 -7.61 -4.73
CA LYS A 93 3.42 -7.22 -6.15
C LYS A 93 2.51 -8.14 -6.97
N ARG A 94 2.35 -9.41 -6.55
CA ARG A 94 1.45 -10.38 -7.20
C ARG A 94 -0.02 -10.03 -7.03
N CYS A 95 -0.41 -9.38 -5.93
CA CYS A 95 -1.79 -8.93 -5.71
C CYS A 95 -1.96 -7.41 -5.92
N TYR A 96 -0.91 -6.62 -5.67
CA TYR A 96 -0.93 -5.17 -5.84
C TYR A 96 0.33 -4.67 -6.53
N SER A 97 0.27 -4.46 -7.85
CA SER A 97 1.42 -4.09 -8.67
C SER A 97 2.00 -2.69 -8.45
N GLN A 98 1.22 -1.72 -7.98
CA GLN A 98 1.63 -0.31 -7.81
C GLN A 98 2.26 -0.10 -6.43
N ILE A 99 3.34 -0.81 -6.13
CA ILE A 99 3.99 -0.79 -4.82
C ILE A 99 5.51 -0.69 -4.95
N GLU A 100 6.11 0.15 -4.11
CA GLU A 100 7.54 0.46 -4.14
C GLU A 100 8.13 0.62 -2.73
N LEU A 101 9.39 0.21 -2.58
CA LEU A 101 10.17 0.57 -1.38
C LEU A 101 10.77 1.96 -1.57
N ARG A 102 10.55 2.83 -0.60
CA ARG A 102 11.16 4.16 -0.58
C ARG A 102 12.62 4.02 -0.15
N LYS A 103 13.54 4.38 -1.05
CA LYS A 103 14.98 4.44 -0.76
C LYS A 103 15.28 5.72 0.04
N TYR A 104 16.11 5.59 1.07
CA TYR A 104 16.75 6.70 1.78
C TYR A 104 18.16 6.89 1.24
#